data_AF-A0A954Z3H5-F1
#
_entry.id   AF-A0A954Z3H5-F1
#
_cell.length_a   1.000
_cell.length_b   1.000
_cell.length_c   1.000
_cell.angle_alpha   90.00
_cell.angle_beta   90.00
_cell.angle_gamma   90.00
#
_symmetry.space_group_name_H-M   'P 1'
#
loop_
_entity.id
_entity.type
_entity.pdbx_description
1 polymer ?
#
loop_
_entity_poly.entity_id
_entity_poly.type
_entity_poly.pdbx_seq_one_letter_code
_entity_poly.pdbx_strand_id
1 'polypeptide(L)'
;NLAVVAHGRREYESAAALSAGVIELGHGALRGVSRICRILLADCMLELHNPEAARRAIEPIPLGDPGVPLSEQLLLLPIRLRCDAALDAYDHILIDLPNKVRRAELLDSPKAAMCHQILADACDRSGRRSEADFLRKRAELYHDEAAADDRKELASDADD
;
A
#
# COMPACT_ATOMS: atom_id res chain seq x y z
N ASN A 1 1.56 -17.38 9.18
CA ASN A 1 0.24 -16.73 9.33
C ASN A 1 -0.62 -17.22 8.17
N LEU A 2 -1.63 -18.07 8.43
CA LEU A 2 -2.42 -18.72 7.38
C LEU A 2 -3.11 -17.69 6.44
N ALA A 3 -3.48 -16.53 6.98
CA ALA A 3 -4.07 -15.44 6.20
C ALA A 3 -3.14 -14.94 5.09
N VAL A 4 -1.84 -14.83 5.36
CA VAL A 4 -0.84 -14.39 4.37
C VAL A 4 -0.71 -15.41 3.23
N VAL A 5 -0.80 -16.71 3.55
CA VAL A 5 -0.73 -17.78 2.55
C VAL A 5 -1.98 -17.75 1.65
N ALA A 6 -3.18 -17.62 2.25
CA ALA A 6 -4.43 -17.48 1.51
C ALA A 6 -4.41 -16.24 0.60
N HIS A 7 -3.90 -15.11 1.11
CA HIS A 7 -3.74 -13.87 0.33
C HIS A 7 -2.80 -14.05 -0.87
N GLY A 8 -1.66 -14.72 -0.66
CA GLY A 8 -0.73 -15.04 -1.76
C GLY A 8 -1.33 -15.94 -2.84
N ARG A 9 -2.33 -16.75 -2.48
CA ARG A 9 -3.12 -17.57 -3.42
C ARG A 9 -4.31 -16.84 -4.03
N ARG A 10 -4.47 -15.55 -3.72
CA ARG A 10 -5.61 -14.71 -4.13
C ARG A 10 -6.96 -15.20 -3.60
N GLU A 11 -6.96 -15.96 -2.51
CA GLU A 11 -8.16 -16.38 -1.79
C GLU A 11 -8.60 -15.26 -0.83
N TYR A 12 -8.94 -14.09 -1.38
CA TYR A 12 -9.11 -12.85 -0.60
C TYR A 12 -10.22 -12.94 0.46
N GLU A 13 -11.31 -13.65 0.18
CA GLU A 13 -12.39 -13.89 1.15
C GLU A 13 -11.89 -14.69 2.36
N SER A 14 -11.13 -15.75 2.11
CA SER A 14 -10.55 -16.60 3.17
C SER A 14 -9.50 -15.84 3.98
N ALA A 15 -8.62 -15.10 3.30
CA ALA A 15 -7.61 -14.26 3.94
C ALA A 15 -8.24 -13.16 4.81
N ALA A 16 -9.32 -12.54 4.33
CA ALA A 16 -10.10 -11.57 5.09
C ALA A 16 -10.73 -12.19 6.33
N ALA A 17 -11.41 -13.34 6.20
CA ALA A 17 -12.04 -14.03 7.32
C ALA A 17 -11.04 -14.42 8.41
N LEU A 18 -9.89 -14.98 8.01
CA LEU A 18 -8.80 -15.32 8.93
C LEU A 18 -8.23 -14.08 9.63
N SER A 19 -8.03 -12.99 8.89
CA SER A 19 -7.50 -11.74 9.45
C SER A 19 -8.47 -11.10 10.44
N ALA A 20 -9.77 -11.10 10.13
CA ALA A 20 -10.83 -10.63 11.02
C ALA A 20 -10.86 -11.46 12.32
N GLY A 21 -10.81 -12.79 12.23
CA GLY A 21 -10.76 -13.66 13.41
C GLY A 21 -9.56 -13.38 14.31
N VAL A 22 -8.37 -13.14 13.76
CA VAL A 22 -7.18 -12.77 14.55
C VAL A 22 -7.35 -11.40 15.23
N ILE A 23 -8.00 -10.45 14.56
CA ILE A 23 -8.28 -9.12 15.12
C ILE A 23 -9.25 -9.23 16.30
N GLU A 24 -10.31 -10.04 16.18
CA GLU A 24 -11.32 -10.26 17.23
C GLU A 24 -10.74 -10.94 18.48
N LEU A 25 -9.83 -11.90 18.29
CA LEU A 25 -9.18 -12.62 19.39
C LEU A 25 -8.16 -11.75 20.16
N GLY A 26 -7.68 -10.65 19.57
CA GLY A 26 -6.52 -9.89 20.02
C GLY A 26 -6.74 -9.05 21.29
N HIS A 27 -6.51 -9.65 22.47
CA HIS A 27 -6.33 -8.93 23.74
C HIS A 27 -4.83 -8.75 24.08
N GLY A 28 -4.38 -7.48 24.17
CA GLY A 28 -3.19 -7.04 24.92
C GLY A 28 -1.80 -7.36 24.35
N ALA A 29 -1.46 -8.62 24.10
CA ALA A 29 -0.07 -9.06 23.90
C ALA A 29 0.40 -9.09 22.42
N LEU A 30 -0.51 -9.00 21.46
CA LEU A 30 -0.23 -9.20 20.03
C LEU A 30 -0.50 -7.96 19.17
N ARG A 31 -0.15 -6.77 19.66
CA ARG A 31 -0.42 -5.50 18.95
C ARG A 31 0.16 -5.47 17.53
N GLY A 32 1.40 -5.92 17.33
CA GLY A 32 2.03 -5.96 15.99
C GLY A 32 1.33 -6.92 15.03
N VAL A 33 0.97 -8.13 15.50
CA VAL A 33 0.22 -9.10 14.68
C VAL A 33 -1.15 -8.56 14.30
N SER A 34 -1.84 -7.91 15.24
CA SER A 34 -3.14 -7.26 14.98
C SER A 34 -3.02 -6.19 13.89
N ARG A 35 -1.95 -5.37 13.91
CA ARG A 35 -1.73 -4.36 12.86
C ARG A 35 -1.46 -4.98 11.49
N ILE A 36 -0.60 -6.00 11.41
CA ILE A 36 -0.35 -6.71 10.14
C ILE A 36 -1.65 -7.35 9.60
N CYS A 37 -2.45 -7.99 10.46
CA CYS A 37 -3.74 -8.55 10.06
C CYS A 37 -4.72 -7.47 9.59
N ARG A 38 -4.72 -6.27 10.19
CA ARG A 38 -5.53 -5.13 9.73
C ARG A 38 -5.08 -4.62 8.36
N ILE A 39 -3.78 -4.50 8.15
CA ILE A 39 -3.20 -4.11 6.85
C ILE A 39 -3.58 -5.14 5.79
N LEU A 40 -3.42 -6.43 6.08
CA LEU A 40 -3.80 -7.52 5.19
C LEU A 40 -5.30 -7.56 4.90
N LEU A 41 -6.12 -7.37 5.92
CA LEU A 41 -7.57 -7.28 5.79
C LEU A 41 -7.96 -6.13 4.86
N ALA A 42 -7.34 -4.95 5.01
CA ALA A 42 -7.62 -3.82 4.14
C ALA A 42 -7.25 -4.09 2.68
N ASP A 43 -6.11 -4.73 2.43
CA ASP A 43 -5.73 -5.11 1.07
C ASP A 43 -6.74 -6.10 0.47
N CYS A 44 -7.16 -7.12 1.23
CA CYS A 44 -8.22 -8.04 0.79
C CYS A 44 -9.53 -7.30 0.47
N MET A 45 -9.93 -6.32 1.29
CA MET A 45 -11.14 -5.54 1.06
C MET A 45 -11.04 -4.66 -0.19
N LEU A 46 -9.85 -4.15 -0.54
CA LEU A 46 -9.64 -3.44 -1.81
C LEU A 46 -9.79 -4.37 -3.02
N GLU A 47 -9.22 -5.58 -2.95
CA GLU A 47 -9.36 -6.59 -4.00
C GLU A 47 -10.81 -7.09 -4.16
N LEU A 48 -11.59 -7.04 -3.08
CA LEU A 48 -13.04 -7.33 -3.08
C LEU A 48 -13.90 -6.09 -3.39
N HIS A 49 -13.30 -5.01 -3.90
CA HIS A 49 -13.99 -3.77 -4.29
C HIS A 49 -14.81 -3.11 -3.16
N ASN A 50 -14.35 -3.21 -1.91
CA ASN A 50 -14.97 -2.60 -0.74
C ASN A 50 -14.01 -1.61 -0.05
N PRO A 51 -13.80 -0.42 -0.64
CA PRO A 51 -12.83 0.54 -0.13
C PRO A 51 -13.23 1.13 1.24
N GLU A 52 -14.52 1.18 1.58
CA GLU A 52 -14.97 1.62 2.91
C GLU A 52 -14.57 0.64 4.01
N ALA A 53 -14.73 -0.67 3.76
CA ALA A 53 -14.28 -1.70 4.69
C ALA A 53 -12.74 -1.70 4.81
N ALA A 54 -12.04 -1.50 3.68
CA ALA A 54 -10.59 -1.37 3.68
C ALA A 54 -10.14 -0.20 4.55
N ARG A 55 -10.74 0.98 4.39
CA ARG A 55 -10.44 2.16 5.20
C ARG A 55 -10.70 1.92 6.69
N ARG A 56 -11.85 1.33 7.06
CA ARG A 56 -12.17 1.01 8.46
C ARG A 56 -11.16 0.05 9.10
N ALA A 57 -10.64 -0.91 8.35
CA ALA A 57 -9.69 -1.88 8.89
C ALA A 57 -8.36 -1.23 9.34
N ILE A 58 -7.87 -0.25 8.58
CA ILE A 58 -6.60 0.47 8.82
C ILE A 58 -6.76 1.83 9.51
N GLU A 59 -7.98 2.32 9.72
CA GLU A 59 -8.25 3.55 10.46
C GLU A 59 -7.52 3.61 11.82
N PRO A 60 -7.44 2.52 12.62
CA PRO A 60 -6.74 2.54 13.91
C PRO A 60 -5.21 2.61 13.81
N ILE A 61 -4.63 2.57 12.61
CA ILE A 61 -3.18 2.58 12.39
C ILE A 61 -2.79 3.93 11.74
N PRO A 62 -2.40 4.92 12.56
CA PRO A 62 -1.96 6.21 12.04
C PRO A 62 -0.65 6.06 11.24
N LEU A 63 -0.65 6.59 10.01
CA LEU A 63 0.56 6.70 9.20
C LEU A 63 1.44 7.81 9.79
N GLY A 64 2.67 7.48 10.19
CA GLY A 64 3.61 8.46 10.77
C GLY A 64 3.76 8.39 12.29
N ASP A 65 2.98 7.56 12.98
CA ASP A 65 3.11 7.36 14.41
C ASP A 65 4.44 6.65 14.76
N PRO A 66 5.27 7.23 15.64
CA PRO A 66 6.49 6.60 16.14
C PRO A 66 6.29 5.20 16.76
N GLY A 67 5.08 4.88 17.24
CA GLY A 67 4.70 3.58 17.79
C GLY A 67 4.45 2.48 16.74
N VAL A 68 4.46 2.81 15.46
CA VAL A 68 4.33 1.86 14.35
C VAL A 68 5.72 1.65 13.72
N PRO A 69 6.26 0.42 13.67
CA PRO A 69 7.55 0.14 13.03
C PRO A 69 7.58 0.58 11.56
N LEU A 70 8.74 1.03 11.07
CA LEU A 70 8.90 1.49 9.69
C LEU A 70 8.44 0.44 8.67
N SER A 71 8.75 -0.84 8.89
CA SER A 71 8.31 -1.93 8.01
C SER A 71 6.78 -2.00 7.88
N GLU A 72 6.03 -1.87 8.97
CA GLU A 72 4.57 -1.83 8.95
C GLU A 72 4.05 -0.56 8.27
N GLN A 73 4.74 0.58 8.46
CA GLN A 73 4.39 1.82 7.79
C GLN A 73 4.59 1.75 6.26
N LEU A 74 5.63 1.07 5.80
CA LEU A 74 5.88 0.83 4.37
C LEU A 74 4.83 -0.11 3.77
N LEU A 75 4.38 -1.14 4.50
CA LEU A 75 3.26 -1.97 4.09
C LEU A 75 1.94 -1.20 4.04
N LEU A 76 1.69 -0.32 5.01
CA LEU A 76 0.45 0.45 5.13
C LEU A 76 0.29 1.50 4.04
N LEU A 77 1.37 2.19 3.63
CA LEU A 77 1.29 3.36 2.74
C LEU A 77 0.57 3.06 1.41
N PRO A 78 0.96 2.05 0.61
CA PRO A 78 0.28 1.72 -0.65
C PRO A 78 -1.22 1.47 -0.47
N ILE A 79 -1.59 0.72 0.56
CA ILE A 79 -2.97 0.35 0.85
C ILE A 79 -3.77 1.58 1.25
N ARG A 80 -3.23 2.43 2.14
CA ARG A 80 -3.87 3.68 2.56
C ARG A 80 -4.14 4.60 1.36
N LEU A 81 -3.14 4.79 0.49
CA LEU A 81 -3.28 5.60 -0.72
C LEU A 81 -4.35 5.06 -1.68
N ARG A 82 -4.37 3.74 -1.92
CA ARG A 82 -5.42 3.09 -2.72
C ARG A 82 -6.81 3.29 -2.12
N CYS A 83 -6.96 3.12 -0.81
CA CYS A 83 -8.22 3.34 -0.09
C CYS A 83 -8.71 4.79 -0.24
N ASP A 84 -7.85 5.76 0.04
CA ASP A 84 -8.24 7.17 -0.01
C ASP A 84 -8.54 7.59 -1.46
N ALA A 85 -7.81 7.08 -2.45
CA ALA A 85 -8.06 7.37 -3.87
C ALA A 85 -9.37 6.75 -4.36
N ALA A 86 -9.68 5.51 -3.96
CA ALA A 86 -10.93 4.83 -4.31
C ALA A 86 -12.18 5.49 -3.70
N LEU A 87 -11.99 6.31 -2.66
CA LEU A 87 -13.05 7.07 -1.99
C LEU A 87 -13.04 8.56 -2.37
N ASP A 88 -12.30 8.93 -3.43
CA ASP A 88 -12.07 10.32 -3.85
C ASP A 88 -11.60 11.27 -2.72
N ALA A 89 -10.97 10.73 -1.67
CA ALA A 89 -10.50 11.46 -0.49
C ALA A 89 -9.12 12.10 -0.71
N TYR A 90 -8.95 12.85 -1.80
CA TYR A 90 -7.65 13.40 -2.22
C TYR A 90 -7.02 14.37 -1.21
N ASP A 91 -7.84 15.11 -0.45
CA ASP A 91 -7.33 15.99 0.60
C ASP A 91 -6.56 15.19 1.67
N HIS A 92 -7.04 13.99 2.03
CA HIS A 92 -6.34 13.11 2.98
C HIS A 92 -5.02 12.58 2.41
N ILE A 93 -4.96 12.34 1.09
CA ILE A 93 -3.74 11.91 0.40
C ILE A 93 -2.66 13.00 0.50
N LEU A 94 -3.03 14.28 0.42
CA LEU A 94 -2.08 15.40 0.43
C LEU A 94 -1.57 15.78 1.82
N ILE A 95 -2.23 15.34 2.90
CA ILE A 95 -1.72 15.53 4.26
C ILE A 95 -0.34 14.89 4.38
N ASP A 96 0.64 15.68 4.82
CA ASP A 96 2.03 15.24 5.01
C ASP A 96 2.66 14.62 3.74
N LEU A 97 2.36 15.21 2.57
CA LEU A 97 2.88 14.79 1.27
C LEU A 97 4.40 14.52 1.27
N PRO A 98 5.28 15.40 1.81
CA PRO A 98 6.72 15.15 1.76
C PRO A 98 7.16 13.84 2.41
N ASN A 99 6.55 13.46 3.55
CA ASN A 99 6.88 12.20 4.21
C ASN A 99 6.31 10.98 3.48
N LYS A 100 5.13 11.10 2.87
CA LYS A 100 4.56 10.04 2.01
C LYS A 100 5.44 9.78 0.79
N VAL A 101 5.94 10.84 0.15
CA VAL A 101 6.91 10.73 -0.95
C VAL A 101 8.16 10.00 -0.48
N ARG A 102 8.82 10.47 0.59
CA ARG A 102 10.03 9.81 1.13
C ARG A 102 9.85 8.34 1.45
N ARG A 103 8.66 7.93 1.92
CA ARG A 103 8.36 6.52 2.22
C ARG A 103 8.10 5.71 0.97
N ALA A 104 7.41 6.29 -0.03
CA ALA A 104 7.18 5.62 -1.31
C ALA A 104 8.52 5.25 -1.98
N GLU A 105 9.54 6.09 -1.83
CA GLU A 105 10.90 5.86 -2.34
C GLU A 105 11.64 4.69 -1.68
N LEU A 106 11.17 4.20 -0.53
CA LEU A 106 11.73 3.04 0.17
C LEU A 106 11.03 1.72 -0.22
N LEU A 107 10.02 1.78 -1.09
CA LEU A 107 9.32 0.60 -1.57
C LEU A 107 10.04 -0.02 -2.76
N ASP A 108 9.65 -1.24 -3.11
CA ASP A 108 9.98 -1.86 -4.39
C ASP A 108 9.40 -1.06 -5.57
N SER A 109 10.10 -1.06 -6.70
CA SER A 109 9.81 -0.17 -7.83
C SER A 109 8.34 -0.19 -8.27
N PRO A 110 7.65 -1.35 -8.39
CA PRO A 110 6.23 -1.36 -8.75
C PRO A 110 5.32 -0.62 -7.75
N LYS A 111 5.56 -0.79 -6.44
CA LYS A 111 4.74 -0.12 -5.42
C LYS A 111 5.11 1.35 -5.28
N ALA A 112 6.38 1.69 -5.42
CA ALA A 112 6.84 3.08 -5.47
C ALA A 112 6.17 3.83 -6.62
N ALA A 113 6.18 3.25 -7.82
CA ALA A 113 5.54 3.81 -9.01
C ALA A 113 4.04 4.09 -8.77
N MET A 114 3.31 3.08 -8.29
CA MET A 114 1.88 3.22 -7.95
C MET A 114 1.62 4.33 -6.92
N CYS A 115 2.42 4.38 -5.85
CA CYS A 115 2.26 5.42 -4.83
C CYS A 115 2.50 6.81 -5.42
N HIS A 116 3.57 7.00 -6.21
CA HIS A 116 3.85 8.27 -6.88
C HIS A 116 2.74 8.68 -7.84
N GLN A 117 2.15 7.74 -8.57
CA GLN A 117 1.03 8.01 -9.46
C GLN A 117 -0.20 8.52 -8.69
N ILE A 118 -0.60 7.83 -7.61
CA ILE A 118 -1.74 8.26 -6.78
C ILE A 118 -1.50 9.65 -6.16
N LEU A 119 -0.28 9.90 -5.67
CA LEU A 119 0.10 11.20 -5.13
C LEU A 119 0.07 12.29 -6.20
N ALA A 120 0.48 11.98 -7.44
CA ALA A 120 0.42 12.90 -8.57
C ALA A 120 -1.02 13.27 -8.92
N ASP A 121 -1.91 12.27 -8.99
CA ASP A 121 -3.33 12.46 -9.29
C ASP A 121 -4.01 13.32 -8.22
N ALA A 122 -3.69 13.10 -6.94
CA ALA A 122 -4.17 13.95 -5.85
C ALA A 122 -3.68 15.40 -5.98
N CYS A 123 -2.39 15.61 -6.29
CA CYS A 123 -1.84 16.95 -6.51
C CYS A 123 -2.52 17.67 -7.69
N ASP A 124 -2.76 16.97 -8.80
CA ASP A 124 -3.39 17.55 -9.99
C ASP A 124 -4.81 18.01 -9.71
N ARG A 125 -5.60 17.17 -9.03
CA ARG A 125 -6.99 17.49 -8.63
C ARG A 125 -7.08 18.68 -7.67
N SER A 126 -6.07 18.90 -6.85
CA SER A 126 -5.98 20.07 -5.96
C SER A 126 -5.28 21.28 -6.62
N GLY A 127 -4.99 21.24 -7.92
CA GLY A 127 -4.38 22.34 -8.66
C GLY A 127 -2.87 22.52 -8.48
N ARG A 128 -2.20 21.57 -7.82
CA ARG A 128 -0.74 21.58 -7.55
C ARG A 128 0.03 20.95 -8.72
N ARG A 129 -0.09 21.57 -9.90
CA ARG A 129 0.37 21.00 -11.18
C ARG A 129 1.88 20.70 -11.20
N SER A 130 2.71 21.57 -10.64
CA SER A 130 4.16 21.36 -10.56
C SER A 130 4.54 20.10 -9.79
N GLU A 131 3.91 19.87 -8.63
CA GLU A 131 4.12 18.68 -7.83
C GLU A 131 3.57 17.44 -8.51
N ALA A 132 2.41 17.56 -9.18
CA ALA A 132 1.85 16.46 -9.97
C ALA A 132 2.82 16.03 -11.08
N ASP A 133 3.33 16.97 -11.88
CA ASP A 133 4.28 16.68 -12.96
C ASP A 133 5.57 16.04 -12.45
N PHE A 134 6.09 16.54 -11.32
CA PHE A 134 7.25 15.95 -10.66
C PHE A 134 6.98 14.49 -10.25
N LEU A 135 5.84 14.22 -9.62
CA LEU A 135 5.49 12.89 -9.14
C LEU A 135 5.19 11.91 -10.28
N ARG A 136 4.57 12.35 -11.38
CA ARG A 136 4.35 11.49 -12.57
C ARG A 136 5.67 11.04 -13.18
N LYS A 137 6.64 11.96 -13.34
CA LYS A 137 7.99 11.61 -13.83
C LYS A 137 8.67 10.56 -12.95
N ARG A 138 8.47 10.64 -11.62
CA ARG A 138 8.99 9.62 -10.71
C ARG A 138 8.28 8.27 -10.88
N ALA A 139 6.96 8.28 -11.03
CA ALA A 139 6.20 7.06 -11.28
C ALA A 139 6.68 6.34 -12.55
N GLU A 140 6.94 7.10 -13.63
CA GLU A 140 7.50 6.60 -14.89
C GLU A 140 8.87 5.95 -14.68
N LEU A 141 9.79 6.62 -13.97
CA LEU A 141 11.13 6.09 -13.70
C LEU A 141 11.10 4.72 -13.00
N TYR A 142 10.25 4.57 -11.98
CA TYR A 142 10.13 3.30 -11.25
C TYR A 142 9.46 2.19 -12.08
N HIS A 143 8.57 2.54 -13.03
CA HIS A 143 8.00 1.57 -13.96
C HIS A 143 9.05 1.04 -14.95
N ASP A 144 9.87 1.93 -15.51
CA ASP A 144 10.91 1.57 -16.48
C ASP A 144 11.99 0.67 -15.86
N GLU A 145 12.37 0.93 -14.60
CA GLU A 145 13.31 0.09 -13.85
C GLU A 145 12.76 -1.32 -13.63
N ALA A 146 11.50 -1.46 -13.23
CA ALA A 146 10.88 -2.77 -13.05
C ALA A 146 10.88 -3.59 -14.36
N ALA A 147 10.54 -2.95 -15.48
CA ALA A 147 10.57 -3.59 -16.79
C ALA A 147 11.99 -3.94 -17.27
N ALA A 148 13.03 -3.30 -16.76
CA ALA A 148 14.43 -3.61 -17.09
C ALA A 148 14.95 -4.85 -16.35
N ASP A 149 14.51 -5.08 -15.12
CA ASP A 149 14.92 -6.24 -14.33
C ASP A 149 14.25 -7.54 -14.79
N ASP A 150 12.94 -7.51 -15.12
CA ASP A 150 12.23 -8.67 -15.70
C ASP A 150 12.93 -9.18 -16.98
N ARG A 151 13.48 -8.27 -17.80
CA ARG A 151 14.19 -8.61 -19.03
C ARG A 151 15.55 -9.28 -18.77
N LYS A 152 16.19 -9.01 -17.64
CA LYS A 152 17.48 -9.62 -17.28
C LYS A 152 17.29 -11.04 -16.74
N GLU A 153 16.27 -11.29 -15.92
CA GLU A 153 15.97 -12.64 -15.41
C GLU A 153 15.65 -13.61 -16.55
N LEU A 154 14.83 -13.20 -17.52
CA LEU A 154 14.53 -14.00 -18.70
C LEU A 154 15.75 -14.31 -19.59
N ALA A 155 16.78 -13.46 -19.53
CA ALA A 155 18.01 -13.66 -20.29
C ALA A 155 19.01 -14.58 -19.56
N SER A 156 19.00 -14.63 -18.22
CA SER A 156 19.87 -15.54 -17.45
C SER A 156 19.39 -16.98 -17.47
N ASP A 157 18.07 -17.22 -17.57
CA ASP A 157 17.50 -18.57 -17.61
C ASP A 157 17.63 -19.25 -18.99
N ALA A 158 18.09 -18.53 -20.01
CA ALA A 158 18.27 -19.05 -21.37
C ALA A 158 19.68 -19.61 -21.64
N ASP A 159 20.62 -19.43 -20.71
CA ASP A 159 22.02 -19.86 -20.83
C ASP A 159 22.37 -21.11 -19.99
N ASP A 160 21.39 -21.73 -19.32
CA ASP A 160 21.49 -23.01 -18.58
C ASP A 160 20.79 -24.18 -19.30
#